data_AF-I1BK65-F1
#
_entry.id   AF-I1BK65-F1
#
_cell.length_a   1.000
_cell.length_b   1.000
_cell.length_c   1.000
_cell.angle_alpha   90.00
_cell.angle_beta   90.00
_cell.angle_gamma   90.00
#
_symmetry.space_group_name_H-M   'P 1'
#
loop_
_entity.id
_entity.type
_entity.pdbx_description
1 polymer ?
#
loop_
_entity_poly.entity_id
_entity_poly.type
_entity_poly.pdbx_seq_one_letter_code
_entity_poly.pdbx_strand_id
1 'polypeptide(L)'
;MGKFNGIEAMCYSRNVEIGGLIIFQPATLIMNIVALCMTSVMVYHVKTKYTAVGRKEIAMFLQLYLVTVFLEMLLLSNIIPTASILYPYFTAAHLGLITATCWCLLLNGFIGFQFIEDGTKISLWIMRISSFIVFLLVWIISILTFLNISPFSTATASMIWTIYYILNGIMIFTYTVSQIILVVYTLEDRWPLGDIAFGVLFFVSGLVTMYVFSVTICEEVKHYLDGMFFGTMFNLLSVMMIYKYWDSITKEDLEFSIDAKQRTWELETLLVNEKEK
;
A
#
# COMPACT_ATOMS: atom_id res chain seq x y z
N MET A 1 30.31 15.13 1.79
CA MET A 1 29.72 15.79 2.99
C MET A 1 29.69 17.29 2.76
N GLY A 2 28.58 17.83 2.25
CA GLY A 2 28.38 19.25 1.95
C GLY A 2 27.47 19.90 3.00
N LYS A 3 27.85 21.07 3.52
CA LYS A 3 27.27 21.68 4.73
C LYS A 3 25.85 22.28 4.59
N PHE A 4 25.23 22.26 3.40
CA PHE A 4 23.84 22.72 3.18
C PHE A 4 23.11 21.96 2.05
N ASN A 5 23.75 20.95 1.46
CA ASN A 5 23.12 20.10 0.47
C ASN A 5 22.74 18.80 1.16
N GLY A 6 21.53 18.32 0.90
CA GLY A 6 21.23 16.91 1.11
C GLY A 6 22.29 16.04 0.42
N ILE A 7 22.30 14.75 0.74
CA ILE A 7 23.18 13.81 0.05
C ILE A 7 22.83 13.86 -1.45
N GLU A 8 23.71 14.45 -2.27
CA GLU A 8 23.54 14.50 -3.72
C GLU A 8 23.46 13.06 -4.24
N ALA A 9 22.42 12.76 -5.02
CA ALA A 9 22.25 11.43 -5.59
C ALA A 9 23.41 11.13 -6.53
N MET A 10 24.15 10.05 -6.26
CA MET A 10 25.30 9.67 -7.08
C MET A 10 24.89 9.26 -8.51
N CYS A 11 23.68 8.70 -8.67
CA CYS A 11 23.12 8.32 -9.95
C CYS A 11 21.59 8.45 -9.93
N TYR A 12 21.00 9.03 -10.97
CA TYR A 12 19.55 9.15 -11.17
C TYR A 12 19.18 8.98 -12.65
N SER A 13 17.94 8.59 -12.92
CA SER A 13 17.41 8.47 -14.30
C SER A 13 17.36 9.84 -14.99
N ARG A 14 17.65 9.87 -16.29
CA ARG A 14 17.72 11.09 -17.11
C ARG A 14 16.38 11.85 -17.08
N ASN A 15 16.48 13.16 -16.88
CA ASN A 15 15.33 14.06 -16.95
C ASN A 15 14.90 14.32 -18.39
N VAL A 16 13.61 14.54 -18.60
CA VAL A 16 13.04 14.88 -19.91
C VAL A 16 12.35 16.23 -19.81
N GLU A 17 12.63 17.10 -20.78
CA GLU A 17 11.98 18.39 -20.89
C GLU A 17 10.78 18.27 -21.84
N ILE A 18 9.59 18.62 -21.36
CA ILE A 18 8.36 18.65 -22.15
C ILE A 18 7.74 20.03 -22.00
N GLY A 19 7.73 20.82 -23.07
CA GLY A 19 7.06 22.13 -23.10
C GLY A 19 7.61 23.16 -22.09
N GLY A 20 8.92 23.11 -21.78
CA GLY A 20 9.56 23.99 -20.80
C GLY A 20 9.45 23.53 -19.34
N LEU A 21 8.82 22.38 -19.07
CA LEU A 21 8.84 21.72 -17.76
C LEU A 21 9.86 20.58 -17.78
N ILE A 22 10.80 20.59 -16.84
CA ILE A 22 11.75 19.50 -16.63
C ILE A 22 11.10 18.46 -15.72
N ILE A 23 10.76 17.31 -16.30
CA ILE A 23 10.24 16.15 -15.58
C ILE A 23 11.42 15.32 -15.11
N PHE A 24 11.48 15.10 -13.80
CA PHE A 24 12.48 14.23 -13.19
C PHE A 24 12.01 12.77 -13.25
N GLN A 25 12.94 11.87 -13.54
CA GLN A 25 12.74 10.41 -13.48
C GLN A 25 11.45 9.91 -14.18
N PRO A 26 11.32 10.12 -15.51
CA PRO A 26 10.09 9.83 -16.25
C PRO A 26 9.71 8.35 -16.21
N ALA A 27 10.68 7.43 -16.12
CA ALA A 27 10.40 5.99 -15.99
C ALA A 27 9.61 5.68 -14.70
N THR A 28 10.05 6.22 -13.57
CA THR A 28 9.40 6.06 -12.27
C THR A 28 8.04 6.75 -12.24
N LEU A 29 7.89 7.89 -12.92
CA LEU A 29 6.59 8.55 -13.12
C LEU A 29 5.59 7.63 -13.85
N ILE A 30 6.01 6.97 -14.95
CA ILE A 30 5.15 6.02 -15.67
C ILE A 30 4.73 4.86 -14.76
N MET A 31 5.66 4.32 -13.95
CA MET A 31 5.32 3.25 -13.00
C MET A 31 4.34 3.70 -11.92
N ASN A 32 4.45 4.93 -11.43
CA ASN A 32 3.48 5.48 -10.50
C ASN A 32 2.08 5.61 -11.14
N ILE A 33 2.00 5.99 -12.43
CA ILE A 33 0.72 6.01 -13.16
C ILE A 33 0.14 4.60 -13.28
N VAL A 34 0.96 3.60 -13.62
CA VAL A 34 0.54 2.18 -13.65
C VAL A 34 0.06 1.74 -12.28
N ALA A 35 0.76 2.09 -11.21
CA ALA A 35 0.37 1.78 -9.84
C ALA A 35 -0.96 2.43 -9.44
N LEU A 36 -1.21 3.69 -9.83
CA LEU A 36 -2.48 4.38 -9.63
C LEU A 36 -3.64 3.69 -10.36
N CYS A 37 -3.44 3.37 -11.65
CA CYS A 37 -4.45 2.68 -12.45
C CYS A 37 -4.76 1.30 -11.85
N MET A 38 -3.75 0.50 -11.55
CA MET A 38 -3.93 -0.84 -11.00
C MET A 38 -4.58 -0.81 -9.62
N THR A 39 -4.17 0.11 -8.74
CA THR A 39 -4.79 0.29 -7.43
C THR A 39 -6.25 0.70 -7.55
N SER A 40 -6.58 1.58 -8.49
CA SER A 40 -7.97 1.99 -8.77
C SER A 40 -8.84 0.82 -9.22
N VAL A 41 -8.31 -0.05 -10.08
CA VAL A 41 -8.98 -1.29 -10.53
C VAL A 41 -9.21 -2.24 -9.34
N MET A 42 -8.22 -2.44 -8.47
CA MET A 42 -8.38 -3.26 -7.27
C MET A 42 -9.47 -2.70 -6.34
N VAL A 43 -9.48 -1.38 -6.08
CA VAL A 43 -10.52 -0.72 -5.27
C VAL A 43 -11.91 -0.93 -5.89
N TYR A 44 -12.03 -0.85 -7.21
CA TYR A 44 -13.29 -1.13 -7.90
C TYR A 44 -13.75 -2.57 -7.68
N HIS A 45 -12.88 -3.56 -7.89
CA HIS A 45 -13.23 -4.97 -7.70
C HIS A 45 -13.65 -5.29 -6.25
N VAL A 46 -12.92 -4.77 -5.25
CA VAL A 46 -13.30 -4.92 -3.84
C VAL A 46 -14.71 -4.40 -3.60
N LYS A 47 -15.06 -3.23 -4.15
CA LYS A 47 -16.38 -2.61 -3.97
C LYS A 47 -17.51 -3.35 -4.70
N THR A 48 -17.20 -4.05 -5.79
CA THR A 48 -18.21 -4.83 -6.52
C THR A 48 -18.62 -6.13 -5.83
N LYS A 49 -17.81 -6.68 -4.91
CA LYS A 49 -18.22 -7.85 -4.12
C LYS A 49 -19.28 -7.46 -3.09
N TYR A 50 -20.37 -8.23 -2.94
CA TYR A 50 -21.49 -7.89 -2.06
C TYR A 50 -21.37 -8.46 -0.62
N THR A 51 -20.78 -9.64 -0.44
CA THR A 51 -20.81 -10.43 0.81
C THR A 51 -19.43 -10.79 1.39
N ALA A 52 -18.35 -10.12 0.98
CA ALA A 52 -17.01 -10.47 1.45
C ALA A 52 -16.67 -9.87 2.83
N VAL A 53 -16.09 -10.71 3.69
CA VAL A 53 -15.57 -10.35 5.03
C VAL A 53 -14.46 -9.29 4.92
N GLY A 54 -14.52 -8.27 5.78
CA GLY A 54 -13.49 -7.20 5.85
C GLY A 54 -13.38 -6.32 4.59
N ARG A 55 -14.37 -6.36 3.69
CA ARG A 55 -14.37 -5.64 2.40
C ARG A 55 -14.15 -4.12 2.55
N LYS A 56 -14.79 -3.49 3.54
CA LYS A 56 -14.70 -2.03 3.70
C LYS A 56 -13.34 -1.62 4.27
N GLU A 57 -12.71 -2.53 5.01
CA GLU A 57 -11.46 -2.33 5.71
C GLU A 57 -10.27 -2.45 4.76
N ILE A 58 -10.25 -3.49 3.91
CA ILE A 58 -9.24 -3.59 2.85
C ILE A 58 -9.40 -2.48 1.80
N ALA A 59 -10.65 -2.06 1.51
CA ALA A 59 -10.89 -0.93 0.62
C ALA A 59 -10.27 0.37 1.17
N MET A 60 -10.32 0.59 2.48
CA MET A 60 -9.68 1.75 3.10
C MET A 60 -8.16 1.69 2.97
N PHE A 61 -7.54 0.52 3.18
CA PHE A 61 -6.10 0.33 2.97
C PHE A 61 -5.70 0.66 1.53
N LEU A 62 -6.41 0.11 0.53
CA LEU A 62 -6.13 0.38 -0.88
C LEU A 62 -6.37 1.86 -1.26
N GLN A 63 -7.36 2.52 -0.64
CA GLN A 63 -7.59 3.95 -0.83
C GLN A 63 -6.46 4.81 -0.23
N LEU A 64 -5.94 4.46 0.95
CA LEU A 64 -4.77 5.14 1.53
C LEU A 64 -3.51 4.92 0.68
N TYR A 65 -3.30 3.71 0.17
CA TYR A 65 -2.21 3.42 -0.76
C TYR A 65 -2.35 4.23 -2.05
N LEU A 66 -3.56 4.33 -2.63
CA LEU A 66 -3.82 5.16 -3.81
C LEU A 66 -3.42 6.63 -3.60
N VAL A 67 -3.81 7.21 -2.46
CA VAL A 67 -3.46 8.61 -2.12
C VAL A 67 -1.95 8.75 -1.88
N THR A 68 -1.30 7.74 -1.28
CA THR A 68 0.15 7.71 -1.07
C THR A 68 0.90 7.73 -2.39
N VAL A 69 0.59 6.82 -3.32
CA VAL A 69 1.20 6.77 -4.66
C VAL A 69 0.91 8.04 -5.46
N PHE A 70 -0.29 8.61 -5.32
CA PHE A 70 -0.61 9.88 -5.99
C PHE A 70 0.31 11.00 -5.51
N LEU A 71 0.55 11.08 -4.21
CA LEU A 71 1.44 12.10 -3.65
C LEU A 71 2.91 11.81 -3.99
N GLU A 72 3.33 10.55 -3.99
CA GLU A 72 4.65 10.10 -4.45
C GLU A 72 4.93 10.58 -5.89
N MET A 73 3.95 10.38 -6.78
CA MET A 73 4.01 10.83 -8.17
C MET A 73 4.26 12.34 -8.29
N LEU A 74 3.57 13.17 -7.50
CA LEU A 74 3.71 14.62 -7.51
C LEU A 74 5.10 15.09 -7.02
N LEU A 75 5.65 14.39 -6.02
CA LEU A 75 6.95 14.70 -5.43
C LEU A 75 8.11 14.26 -6.35
N LEU A 76 8.03 13.05 -6.93
CA LEU A 76 9.12 12.49 -7.75
C LEU A 76 9.22 13.14 -9.14
N SER A 77 8.09 13.48 -9.75
CA SER A 77 8.07 14.08 -11.10
C SER A 77 8.49 15.54 -11.16
N ASN A 78 8.83 16.14 -10.01
CA ASN A 78 9.16 17.57 -9.86
C ASN A 78 8.02 18.51 -10.32
N ILE A 79 6.77 18.01 -10.36
CA ILE A 79 5.57 18.85 -10.50
C ILE A 79 5.50 19.84 -9.34
N ILE A 80 5.88 19.38 -8.14
CA ILE A 80 6.19 20.25 -7.00
C ILE A 80 7.71 20.41 -6.95
N PRO A 81 8.26 21.59 -7.33
CA PRO A 81 9.70 21.78 -7.37
C PRO A 81 10.33 21.60 -5.99
N THR A 82 11.47 20.90 -5.93
CA THR A 82 12.22 20.68 -4.67
C THR A 82 12.67 21.98 -4.01
N ALA A 83 12.86 23.05 -4.81
CA ALA A 83 13.19 24.40 -4.33
C ALA A 83 11.99 25.17 -3.76
N SER A 84 10.76 24.67 -3.91
CA SER A 84 9.56 25.33 -3.43
C SER A 84 9.45 25.22 -1.91
N ILE A 85 8.97 26.30 -1.27
CA ILE A 85 8.62 26.33 0.16
C ILE A 85 7.56 25.29 0.50
N LEU A 86 6.74 24.86 -0.48
CA LEU A 86 5.70 23.87 -0.29
C LEU A 86 6.23 22.43 -0.24
N TYR A 87 7.40 22.15 -0.82
CA TYR A 87 7.92 20.79 -0.96
C TYR A 87 8.06 20.02 0.37
N PRO A 88 8.57 20.62 1.46
CA PRO A 88 8.67 19.94 2.76
C PRO A 88 7.31 19.58 3.36
N TYR A 89 6.28 20.40 3.14
CA TYR A 89 4.92 20.14 3.66
C TYR A 89 4.27 18.94 2.97
N PHE A 90 4.42 18.84 1.64
CA PHE A 90 3.95 17.69 0.88
C PHE A 90 4.78 16.43 1.17
N THR A 91 6.09 16.57 1.35
CA THR A 91 6.96 15.45 1.76
C THR A 91 6.57 14.94 3.15
N ALA A 92 6.27 15.83 4.10
CA ALA A 92 5.78 15.45 5.42
C ALA A 92 4.43 14.71 5.34
N ALA A 93 3.52 15.17 4.46
CA ALA A 93 2.23 14.51 4.25
C ALA A 93 2.42 13.12 3.65
N HIS A 94 3.35 12.95 2.73
CA HIS A 94 3.71 11.66 2.14
C HIS A 94 4.24 10.68 3.19
N LEU A 95 5.17 11.12 4.05
CA LEU A 95 5.68 10.30 5.15
C LEU A 95 4.56 9.90 6.13
N GLY A 96 3.65 10.82 6.45
CA GLY A 96 2.48 10.51 7.27
C GLY A 96 1.55 9.48 6.63
N LEU A 97 1.30 9.60 5.33
CA LEU A 97 0.46 8.67 4.57
C LEU A 97 1.06 7.27 4.48
N ILE A 98 2.37 7.15 4.30
CA ILE A 98 3.07 5.85 4.32
C ILE A 98 2.84 5.15 5.66
N THR A 99 3.09 5.86 6.77
CA THR A 99 2.92 5.28 8.11
C THR A 99 1.46 4.96 8.41
N ALA A 100 0.51 5.81 8.00
CA ALA A 100 -0.92 5.55 8.14
C ALA A 100 -1.37 4.34 7.30
N THR A 101 -0.80 4.14 6.11
CA THR A 101 -1.07 2.97 5.27
C THR A 101 -0.55 1.69 5.94
N CYS A 102 0.65 1.72 6.51
CA CYS A 102 1.20 0.59 7.27
C CYS A 102 0.39 0.30 8.55
N TRP A 103 -0.08 1.33 9.25
CA TRP A 103 -0.98 1.19 10.40
C TRP A 103 -2.33 0.57 10.01
N CYS A 104 -2.92 1.04 8.91
CA CYS A 104 -4.16 0.48 8.38
C CYS A 104 -3.98 -0.99 7.95
N LEU A 105 -2.83 -1.34 7.37
CA LEU A 105 -2.49 -2.73 7.03
C LEU A 105 -2.42 -3.61 8.28
N LEU A 106 -1.74 -3.14 9.33
CA LEU A 106 -1.66 -3.84 10.62
C LEU A 106 -3.05 -4.11 11.20
N LEU A 107 -3.91 -3.08 11.24
CA LEU A 107 -5.27 -3.23 11.76
C LEU A 107 -6.10 -4.22 10.93
N ASN A 108 -5.96 -4.18 9.60
CA ASN A 108 -6.59 -5.17 8.72
C ASN A 108 -6.17 -6.60 9.07
N GLY A 109 -4.91 -6.80 9.47
CA GLY A 109 -4.44 -8.12 9.89
C GLY A 109 -5.14 -8.67 11.13
N PHE A 110 -5.54 -7.79 12.07
CA PHE A 110 -6.25 -8.19 13.28
C PHE A 110 -7.74 -8.49 13.06
N ILE A 111 -8.35 -7.99 11.98
CA ILE A 111 -9.75 -8.26 11.66
C ILE A 111 -9.98 -9.75 11.40
N GLY A 112 -9.00 -10.44 10.81
CA GLY A 112 -9.09 -11.87 10.56
C GLY A 112 -9.21 -12.74 11.82
N PHE A 113 -8.83 -12.22 13.00
CA PHE A 113 -9.01 -12.90 14.29
C PHE A 113 -10.37 -12.64 14.93
N GLN A 114 -11.24 -11.85 14.28
CA GLN A 114 -12.59 -11.53 14.73
C GLN A 114 -12.67 -10.91 16.14
N PHE A 115 -11.62 -10.20 16.59
CA PHE A 115 -11.68 -9.46 17.86
C PHE A 115 -12.78 -8.37 17.86
N ILE A 116 -13.03 -7.80 16.69
CA ILE A 116 -14.12 -6.87 16.42
C ILE A 116 -14.83 -7.41 15.19
N GLU A 117 -16.16 -7.50 15.25
CA GLU A 117 -16.99 -7.89 14.11
C GLU A 117 -16.70 -6.97 12.91
N ASP A 118 -16.40 -7.59 11.77
CA ASP A 118 -16.06 -6.91 10.53
C ASP A 118 -17.28 -6.17 9.95
N GLY A 119 -17.03 -5.06 9.25
CA GLY A 119 -18.09 -4.24 8.66
C GLY A 119 -18.96 -3.45 9.67
N THR A 120 -18.76 -3.65 10.97
CA THR A 120 -19.42 -2.84 12.02
C THR A 120 -19.02 -1.37 11.91
N LYS A 121 -19.94 -0.48 12.30
CA LYS A 121 -19.65 0.96 12.36
C LYS A 121 -18.44 1.23 13.27
N ILE A 122 -18.31 0.49 14.36
CA ILE A 122 -17.23 0.62 15.33
C ILE A 122 -15.88 0.29 14.70
N SER A 123 -15.75 -0.88 14.04
CA SER A 123 -14.53 -1.28 13.32
C SER A 123 -14.05 -0.18 12.37
N LEU A 124 -14.96 0.32 11.52
CA LEU A 124 -14.64 1.33 10.52
C LEU A 124 -14.21 2.67 11.12
N TRP A 125 -14.89 3.13 12.18
CA TRP A 125 -14.53 4.39 12.82
C TRP A 125 -13.22 4.30 13.60
N ILE A 126 -12.94 3.19 14.27
CA ILE A 126 -11.66 2.95 14.93
C ILE A 126 -10.53 2.98 13.89
N MET A 127 -10.67 2.26 12.78
CA MET A 127 -9.65 2.22 11.74
C MET A 127 -9.43 3.60 11.09
N ARG A 128 -10.51 4.35 10.80
CA ARG A 128 -10.44 5.73 10.25
C ARG A 128 -9.77 6.72 11.18
N ILE A 129 -10.24 6.80 12.43
CA ILE A 129 -9.74 7.76 13.41
C ILE A 129 -8.30 7.43 13.79
N SER A 130 -7.98 6.16 14.05
CA SER A 130 -6.62 5.77 14.42
C SER A 130 -5.62 6.02 13.29
N SER A 131 -5.95 5.68 12.04
CA SER A 131 -5.09 5.97 10.89
C SER A 131 -4.91 7.47 10.68
N PHE A 132 -5.96 8.27 10.89
CA PHE A 132 -5.87 9.73 10.81
C PHE A 132 -5.01 10.34 11.92
N ILE A 133 -5.11 9.84 13.16
CA ILE A 133 -4.25 10.27 14.26
C ILE A 133 -2.78 9.93 13.96
N VAL A 134 -2.49 8.71 13.52
CA VAL A 134 -1.12 8.30 13.15
C VAL A 134 -0.57 9.17 12.02
N PHE A 135 -1.39 9.42 10.99
CA PHE A 135 -1.05 10.36 9.91
C PHE A 135 -0.67 11.74 10.47
N LEU A 136 -1.52 12.34 11.31
CA LEU A 136 -1.27 13.67 11.87
C LEU A 136 -0.02 13.72 12.74
N LEU A 137 0.21 12.70 13.57
CA LEU A 137 1.40 12.65 14.44
C LEU A 137 2.68 12.64 13.62
N VAL A 138 2.78 11.78 12.61
CA VAL A 138 3.96 11.69 11.75
C VAL A 138 4.11 12.94 10.89
N TRP A 139 3.00 13.50 10.40
CA TRP A 139 2.99 14.75 9.65
C TRP A 139 3.56 15.92 10.46
N ILE A 140 3.10 16.09 11.70
CA ILE A 140 3.60 17.13 12.62
C ILE A 140 5.08 16.93 12.92
N ILE A 141 5.50 15.71 13.30
CA ILE A 141 6.91 15.40 13.59
C ILE A 141 7.79 15.70 12.37
N SER A 142 7.31 15.35 11.17
CA SER A 142 8.04 15.59 9.92
C SER A 142 8.19 17.08 9.63
N ILE A 143 7.13 17.87 9.79
CA ILE A 143 7.18 19.33 9.61
C ILE A 143 8.12 19.98 10.63
N LEU A 144 8.01 19.63 11.91
CA LEU A 144 8.87 20.19 12.95
C LEU A 144 10.35 19.90 12.68
N THR A 145 10.64 18.71 12.14
CA THR A 145 12.00 18.33 11.74
C THR A 145 12.47 19.15 10.53
N PHE A 146 11.65 19.32 9.50
CA PHE A 146 12.02 20.12 8.32
C PHE A 146 12.21 21.61 8.65
N LEU A 147 11.43 22.14 9.59
CA LEU A 147 11.57 23.52 10.08
C LEU A 147 12.70 23.70 11.10
N ASN A 148 13.42 22.64 11.47
CA ASN A 148 14.48 22.66 12.49
C ASN A 148 14.03 23.26 13.84
N ILE A 149 12.81 22.96 14.26
CA ILE A 149 12.27 23.41 15.55
C ILE A 149 12.74 22.46 16.64
N SER A 150 13.54 22.96 17.59
CA SER A 150 14.05 22.20 18.74
C SER A 150 12.92 21.43 19.47
N PRO A 151 13.06 20.13 19.76
CA PRO A 151 14.28 19.30 19.72
C PRO A 151 14.61 18.66 18.35
N PHE A 152 13.85 18.97 17.30
CA PHE A 152 13.98 18.32 16.00
C PHE A 152 14.93 19.10 15.08
N SER A 153 15.82 18.38 14.39
CA SER A 153 16.72 18.97 13.40
C SER A 153 16.88 18.05 12.19
N THR A 154 17.03 18.65 11.01
CA THR A 154 17.35 17.94 9.77
C THR A 154 18.74 17.28 9.80
N ALA A 155 19.66 17.77 10.63
CA ALA A 155 21.02 17.21 10.77
C ALA A 155 21.02 15.86 11.49
N THR A 156 20.10 15.68 12.44
CA THR A 156 19.94 14.45 13.22
C THR A 156 18.49 13.96 13.09
N ALA A 157 18.07 13.64 11.87
CA ALA A 157 16.73 13.17 11.55
C ALA A 157 16.45 11.72 12.05
N SER A 158 16.97 11.36 13.22
CA SER A 158 16.88 10.03 13.82
C SER A 158 15.44 9.62 14.10
N MET A 159 14.58 10.57 14.50
CA MET A 159 13.18 10.27 14.79
C MET A 159 12.39 9.90 13.53
N ILE A 160 12.51 10.69 12.45
CA ILE A 160 11.86 10.35 11.17
C ILE A 160 12.38 9.01 10.66
N TRP A 161 13.69 8.78 10.73
CA TRP A 161 14.29 7.51 10.31
C TRP A 161 13.72 6.32 11.11
N THR A 162 13.57 6.47 12.43
CA THR A 162 13.03 5.43 13.31
C THR A 162 11.57 5.13 12.97
N ILE A 163 10.75 6.17 12.77
CA ILE A 163 9.35 6.00 12.36
C ILE A 163 9.29 5.30 10.99
N TYR A 164 10.07 5.79 10.03
CA TYR A 164 9.97 5.33 8.65
C TYR A 164 10.43 3.88 8.45
N TYR A 165 11.52 3.46 9.11
CA TYR A 165 12.06 2.11 8.94
C TYR A 165 11.64 1.15 10.06
N ILE A 166 11.85 1.54 11.32
CA ILE A 166 11.65 0.63 12.46
C ILE A 166 10.16 0.45 12.73
N LEU A 167 9.41 1.54 12.90
CA LEU A 167 7.98 1.44 13.23
C LEU A 167 7.20 0.80 12.07
N ASN A 168 7.36 1.28 10.84
CA ASN A 168 6.72 0.67 9.67
C ASN A 168 7.14 -0.78 9.46
N GLY A 169 8.43 -1.09 9.64
CA GLY A 169 8.95 -2.46 9.55
C GLY A 169 8.29 -3.39 10.57
N ILE A 170 8.15 -2.97 11.84
CA ILE A 170 7.47 -3.74 12.88
C ILE A 170 5.99 -3.95 12.53
N MET A 171 5.30 -2.93 12.00
CA MET A 171 3.89 -3.06 11.62
C MET A 171 3.70 -4.07 10.47
N ILE A 172 4.52 -4.00 9.42
CA ILE A 172 4.47 -4.94 8.29
C ILE A 172 4.85 -6.35 8.75
N PHE A 173 5.87 -6.48 9.59
CA PHE A 173 6.28 -7.77 10.15
C PHE A 173 5.17 -8.40 10.99
N THR A 174 4.56 -7.62 11.89
CA THR A 174 3.46 -8.09 12.75
C THR A 174 2.26 -8.49 11.91
N TYR A 175 1.89 -7.70 10.89
CA TYR A 175 0.87 -8.08 9.92
C TYR A 175 1.20 -9.43 9.28
N THR A 176 2.40 -9.59 8.72
CA THR A 176 2.82 -10.81 8.04
C THR A 176 2.75 -12.04 8.94
N VAL A 177 3.29 -11.95 10.16
CA VAL A 177 3.25 -13.05 11.14
C VAL A 177 1.82 -13.38 11.53
N SER A 178 0.98 -12.37 11.78
CA SER A 178 -0.43 -12.57 12.12
C SER A 178 -1.20 -13.30 11.00
N GLN A 179 -0.96 -12.97 9.73
CA GLN A 179 -1.61 -13.64 8.60
C GLN A 179 -1.14 -15.08 8.44
N ILE A 180 0.16 -15.34 8.65
CA ILE A 180 0.67 -16.72 8.65
C ILE A 180 0.00 -17.54 9.74
N ILE A 181 -0.13 -17.01 10.96
CA ILE A 181 -0.80 -17.69 12.07
C ILE A 181 -2.26 -17.99 11.70
N LEU A 182 -2.99 -17.01 11.16
CA LEU A 182 -4.39 -17.18 10.76
C LEU A 182 -4.53 -18.31 9.72
N VAL A 183 -3.76 -18.27 8.64
CA VAL A 183 -3.86 -19.30 7.60
C VAL A 183 -3.43 -20.67 8.14
N VAL A 184 -2.41 -20.73 9.00
CA VAL A 184 -1.89 -22.01 9.48
C VAL A 184 -2.80 -22.69 10.49
N TYR A 185 -3.49 -21.93 11.34
CA TYR A 185 -4.30 -22.48 12.43
C TYR A 185 -5.80 -22.47 12.16
N THR A 186 -6.29 -21.59 11.30
CA THR A 186 -7.74 -21.40 11.08
C THR A 186 -8.20 -21.95 9.74
N LEU A 187 -7.39 -21.87 8.68
CA LEU A 187 -7.81 -22.27 7.33
C LEU A 187 -7.36 -23.69 6.96
N GLU A 188 -8.25 -24.41 6.28
CA GLU A 188 -7.95 -25.72 5.69
C GLU A 188 -7.14 -25.58 4.40
N ASP A 189 -7.51 -24.63 3.54
CA ASP A 189 -6.76 -24.31 2.32
C ASP A 189 -5.48 -23.51 2.64
N ARG A 190 -4.35 -24.02 2.16
CA ARG A 190 -3.01 -23.44 2.35
C ARG A 190 -2.51 -22.64 1.17
N TRP A 191 -3.27 -22.59 0.07
CA TRP A 191 -2.93 -21.78 -1.10
C TRP A 191 -2.64 -20.30 -0.77
N PRO A 192 -3.37 -19.64 0.17
CA PRO A 192 -3.08 -18.25 0.58
C PRO A 192 -1.68 -18.03 1.19
N LEU A 193 -0.99 -19.07 1.67
CA LEU A 193 0.40 -18.94 2.12
C LEU A 193 1.35 -18.56 0.98
N GLY A 194 1.04 -19.00 -0.24
CA GLY A 194 1.80 -18.63 -1.43
C GLY A 194 1.71 -17.13 -1.70
N ASP A 195 0.51 -16.55 -1.60
CA ASP A 195 0.31 -15.10 -1.79
C ASP A 195 1.09 -14.29 -0.75
N ILE A 196 1.09 -14.71 0.52
CA ILE A 196 1.88 -14.06 1.58
C ILE A 196 3.39 -14.17 1.26
N ALA A 197 3.87 -15.36 0.88
CA ALA A 197 5.28 -15.58 0.57
C ALA A 197 5.75 -14.73 -0.61
N PHE A 198 4.98 -14.67 -1.70
CA PHE A 198 5.29 -13.80 -2.85
C PHE A 198 5.20 -12.31 -2.48
N GLY A 199 4.24 -11.90 -1.65
CA GLY A 199 4.15 -10.53 -1.16
C GLY A 199 5.42 -10.10 -0.41
N VAL A 200 5.87 -10.90 0.55
CA VAL A 200 7.12 -10.64 1.29
C VAL A 200 8.33 -10.64 0.37
N LEU A 201 8.41 -11.60 -0.56
CA LEU A 201 9.50 -11.68 -1.54
C LEU A 201 9.58 -10.41 -2.38
N PHE A 202 8.46 -9.93 -2.93
CA PHE A 202 8.45 -8.71 -3.72
C PHE A 202 8.79 -7.49 -2.86
N PHE A 203 8.26 -7.36 -1.66
CA PHE A 203 8.58 -6.25 -0.77
C PHE A 203 10.08 -6.19 -0.44
N VAL A 204 10.68 -7.31 -0.02
CA VAL A 204 12.11 -7.40 0.29
C VAL A 204 12.97 -7.15 -0.95
N SER A 205 12.58 -7.70 -2.11
CA SER A 205 13.28 -7.46 -3.37
C SER A 205 13.24 -5.98 -3.77
N GLY A 206 12.12 -5.30 -3.51
CA GLY A 206 11.97 -3.85 -3.70
C GLY A 206 12.94 -3.06 -2.82
N LEU A 207 13.00 -3.36 -1.52
CA LEU A 207 13.93 -2.71 -0.60
C LEU A 207 15.40 -2.94 -1.00
N VAL A 208 15.76 -4.19 -1.30
CA VAL A 208 17.13 -4.55 -1.70
C VAL A 208 17.51 -3.83 -2.99
N THR A 209 16.63 -3.80 -3.98
CA THR A 209 16.89 -3.12 -5.25
C THR A 209 17.05 -1.62 -5.07
N MET A 210 16.19 -0.99 -4.25
CA MET A 210 16.20 0.45 -4.00
C MET A 210 17.42 0.91 -3.17
N TYR A 211 17.81 0.15 -2.14
CA TYR A 211 18.86 0.59 -1.21
C TYR A 211 20.24 0.02 -1.50
N VAL A 212 20.35 -1.18 -2.07
CA VAL A 212 21.64 -1.84 -2.32
C VAL A 212 22.07 -1.67 -3.78
N PHE A 213 21.16 -1.92 -4.73
CA PHE A 213 21.53 -2.01 -6.15
C PHE A 213 21.21 -0.77 -6.99
N SER A 214 20.62 0.28 -6.40
CA SER A 214 20.12 1.44 -7.16
C SER A 214 21.19 2.12 -8.02
N VAL A 215 22.40 2.35 -7.48
CA VAL A 215 23.50 2.99 -8.22
C VAL A 215 24.01 2.08 -9.33
N THR A 216 24.23 0.79 -9.03
CA THR A 216 24.70 -0.20 -10.00
C THR A 216 23.73 -0.34 -11.17
N ILE A 217 22.42 -0.41 -10.91
CA ILE A 217 21.40 -0.47 -11.96
C ILE A 217 21.43 0.80 -12.81
N CYS A 218 21.55 1.96 -12.17
CA CYS A 218 21.56 3.23 -12.88
C CYS A 218 22.76 3.36 -13.83
N GLU A 219 23.94 2.90 -13.43
CA GLU A 219 25.16 2.90 -14.26
C GLU A 219 25.07 1.88 -15.42
N GLU A 220 24.65 0.65 -15.15
CA GLU A 220 24.57 -0.43 -16.15
C GLU A 220 23.51 -0.15 -17.23
N VAL A 221 22.39 0.48 -16.84
CA VAL A 221 21.31 0.84 -17.76
C VAL A 221 21.47 2.27 -18.30
N LYS A 222 22.70 2.82 -18.29
CA LYS A 222 23.06 4.13 -18.89
C LYS A 222 22.13 5.28 -18.49
N HIS A 223 21.76 5.36 -17.21
CA HIS A 223 20.86 6.37 -16.65
C HIS A 223 19.43 6.37 -17.25
N TYR A 224 18.95 5.28 -17.84
CA TYR A 224 17.54 5.18 -18.24
C TYR A 224 16.63 4.78 -17.08
N LEU A 225 17.07 3.82 -16.26
CA LEU A 225 16.33 3.31 -15.10
C LEU A 225 17.16 3.50 -13.83
N ASP A 226 16.49 3.56 -12.68
CA ASP A 226 17.11 3.62 -11.37
C ASP A 226 16.41 2.67 -10.38
N GLY A 227 16.94 2.56 -9.16
CA GLY A 227 16.35 1.73 -8.13
C GLY A 227 14.94 2.16 -7.69
N MET A 228 14.53 3.43 -7.93
CA MET A 228 13.17 3.87 -7.58
C MET A 228 12.13 3.28 -8.54
N PHE A 229 12.43 3.18 -9.83
CA PHE A 229 11.56 2.48 -10.80
C PHE A 229 11.24 1.04 -10.34
N PHE A 230 12.28 0.27 -10.02
CA PHE A 230 12.10 -1.12 -9.56
C PHE A 230 11.49 -1.19 -8.15
N GLY A 231 11.83 -0.25 -7.26
CA GLY A 231 11.22 -0.13 -5.95
C GLY A 231 9.71 0.07 -6.02
N THR A 232 9.24 1.03 -6.82
CA THR A 232 7.80 1.27 -7.05
C THR A 232 7.13 0.06 -7.69
N MET A 233 7.78 -0.58 -8.67
CA MET A 233 7.27 -1.81 -9.31
C MET A 233 7.05 -2.94 -8.30
N PHE A 234 8.08 -3.26 -7.50
CA PHE A 234 8.01 -4.35 -6.53
C PHE A 234 7.06 -4.03 -5.37
N ASN A 235 6.96 -2.76 -4.95
CA ASN A 235 5.96 -2.33 -3.98
C ASN A 235 4.53 -2.52 -4.51
N LEU A 236 4.27 -2.16 -5.77
CA LEU A 236 2.97 -2.42 -6.40
C LEU A 236 2.65 -3.92 -6.43
N LEU A 237 3.62 -4.76 -6.85
CA LEU A 237 3.45 -6.21 -6.87
C LEU A 237 3.18 -6.77 -5.47
N SER A 238 3.84 -6.27 -4.43
CA SER A 238 3.58 -6.64 -3.04
C SER A 238 2.15 -6.29 -2.63
N VAL A 239 1.66 -5.09 -2.94
CA VAL A 239 0.28 -4.70 -2.64
C VAL A 239 -0.73 -5.53 -3.43
N MET A 240 -0.41 -5.91 -4.67
CA MET A 240 -1.24 -6.83 -5.45
C MET A 240 -1.33 -8.22 -4.81
N MET A 241 -0.24 -8.72 -4.19
CA MET A 241 -0.29 -9.98 -3.45
C MET A 241 -1.14 -9.87 -2.18
N ILE A 242 -1.12 -8.73 -1.47
CA ILE A 242 -2.03 -8.48 -0.34
C ILE A 242 -3.49 -8.50 -0.81
N TYR A 243 -3.80 -7.88 -1.95
CA TYR A 243 -5.14 -7.93 -2.54
C TYR A 243 -5.53 -9.36 -2.93
N LYS A 244 -4.64 -10.11 -3.61
CA LYS A 244 -4.89 -11.52 -3.98
C LYS A 244 -5.10 -12.42 -2.77
N TYR A 245 -4.32 -12.22 -1.72
CA TYR A 245 -4.49 -12.92 -0.45
C TYR A 245 -5.89 -12.70 0.11
N TRP A 246 -6.33 -11.44 0.22
CA TRP A 246 -7.68 -11.10 0.67
C TRP A 246 -8.76 -11.69 -0.25
N ASP A 247 -8.55 -11.62 -1.56
CA ASP A 247 -9.47 -12.20 -2.54
C ASP A 247 -9.58 -13.72 -2.36
N SER A 248 -8.47 -14.41 -2.08
CA SER A 248 -8.44 -15.86 -1.93
C SER A 248 -9.14 -16.37 -0.68
N ILE A 249 -9.04 -15.67 0.45
CA ILE A 249 -9.73 -16.05 1.69
C ILE A 249 -11.23 -15.70 1.68
N THR A 250 -11.71 -14.94 0.68
CA THR A 250 -13.12 -14.52 0.54
C THR A 250 -13.82 -15.13 -0.68
N LYS A 251 -13.30 -16.24 -1.22
CA LYS A 251 -13.86 -16.90 -2.42
C LYS A 251 -15.18 -17.63 -2.15
N GLU A 252 -15.34 -18.26 -0.98
CA GLU A 252 -16.46 -19.15 -0.67
C GLU A 252 -17.82 -18.42 -0.53
N ASP A 253 -17.82 -17.12 -0.19
CA ASP A 253 -19.05 -16.33 -0.05
C ASP A 253 -19.84 -16.16 -1.37
N LEU A 254 -19.22 -16.42 -2.53
CA LEU A 254 -19.86 -16.31 -3.85
C LEU A 254 -20.64 -17.58 -4.24
N GLU A 255 -20.22 -18.77 -3.78
CA GLU A 255 -20.86 -20.05 -4.15
C GLU A 255 -22.28 -20.16 -3.57
N PHE A 256 -22.50 -19.63 -2.37
CA PHE A 256 -23.82 -19.62 -1.72
C PHE A 256 -24.87 -18.82 -2.49
N SER A 257 -24.47 -17.85 -3.33
CA SER A 257 -25.40 -17.06 -4.16
C SER A 257 -25.86 -17.79 -5.42
N ILE A 258 -25.03 -18.68 -5.96
CA ILE A 258 -25.36 -19.51 -7.13
C ILE A 258 -26.19 -20.71 -6.67
N ASP A 259 -25.81 -21.33 -5.54
CA ASP A 259 -26.54 -22.47 -4.98
C ASP A 259 -27.95 -22.08 -4.48
N ALA A 260 -28.15 -20.83 -4.04
CA ALA A 260 -29.50 -20.31 -3.75
C ALA A 260 -30.39 -20.27 -5.00
N LYS A 261 -29.82 -19.93 -6.17
CA LYS A 261 -30.52 -19.90 -7.47
C LYS A 261 -30.80 -21.31 -8.00
N GLN A 262 -29.87 -22.23 -7.76
CA GLN A 262 -30.00 -23.65 -8.11
C GLN A 262 -31.11 -24.32 -7.28
N ARG A 263 -31.15 -24.05 -5.96
CA ARG A 263 -32.24 -24.48 -5.07
C ARG A 263 -33.61 -23.92 -5.45
N THR A 264 -33.68 -22.68 -5.95
CA THR A 264 -34.96 -22.12 -6.39
C THR A 264 -35.48 -22.83 -7.63
N TRP A 265 -34.59 -23.17 -8.57
CA TRP A 265 -34.95 -23.93 -9.77
C TRP A 265 -35.41 -25.36 -9.43
N GLU A 266 -34.73 -26.01 -8.49
CA GLU A 266 -35.12 -27.34 -7.99
C GLU A 266 -36.51 -27.31 -7.33
N LEU A 267 -36.81 -26.30 -6.50
CA LEU A 267 -38.14 -26.13 -5.90
C LEU A 267 -39.24 -25.84 -6.93
N GLU A 268 -38.97 -25.00 -7.94
CA GLU A 268 -39.91 -24.75 -9.04
C GLU A 268 -40.22 -26.03 -9.82
N THR A 269 -39.20 -26.84 -10.14
CA THR A 269 -39.42 -28.12 -10.85
C THR A 269 -40.23 -29.13 -10.03
N LEU A 270 -40.02 -29.19 -8.71
CA LEU A 270 -40.82 -30.04 -7.83
C LEU A 270 -42.30 -29.60 -7.75
N LEU A 271 -42.54 -28.29 -7.66
CA LEU A 271 -43.90 -27.73 -7.64
C LEU A 271 -44.64 -27.90 -8.97
N VAL A 272 -43.94 -27.87 -10.11
CA VAL A 272 -44.52 -28.17 -11.43
C VAL A 272 -44.90 -29.64 -11.49
N ASN A 273 -44.03 -30.55 -11.06
CA ASN A 273 -44.32 -31.99 -11.05
C ASN A 273 -45.46 -32.39 -10.09
N GLU A 274 -45.68 -31.67 -8.99
CA GLU A 274 -46.85 -31.88 -8.11
C GLU A 274 -48.16 -31.43 -8.74
N LYS A 275 -48.16 -30.40 -9.58
CA LYS A 275 -49.38 -29.90 -10.27
C LYS A 275 -49.81 -30.77 -11.45
N GLU A 276 -48.90 -31.58 -11.99
CA GLU A 276 -49.18 -32.51 -13.09
C GLU A 276 -49.66 -33.89 -12.62
N LYS A 277 -49.73 -34.13 -11.31
CA LYS A 277 -50.39 -35.30 -10.69
C LYS A 277 -51.81 -35.00 -10.26
#